data_AF-A0A931XAW9-F1
#
_entry.id   AF-A0A931XAW9-F1
#
_cell.length_a   1.000
_cell.length_b   1.000
_cell.length_c   1.000
_cell.angle_alpha   90.00
_cell.angle_beta   90.00
_cell.angle_gamma   90.00
#
_symmetry.space_group_name_H-M   'P 1'
#
loop_
_entity.id
_entity.type
_entity.pdbx_description
1 polymer ?
#
loop_
_entity_poly.entity_id
_entity_poly.type
_entity_poly.pdbx_seq_one_letter_code
_entity_poly.pdbx_strand_id
1 'polypeptide(L)'
;MTHLTPAEIVDALDGALSAGRASHARACAQCREEVERAASMLAGVRAVDAPEPSPLFWDHFSARVRGAVGAERARGRRGSWPWWMWAPLGSAAALALVAGLWIGQPGPSPHVARRTVAPPHVAEPHVAPSHVEEWRLLADLAEEMEWDEAGEAGFTIAPGAAEYALHQLSGDQQKELVRLLETEIDRLKSRG
;
A
#
# COMPACT_ATOMS: atom_id res chain seq x y z
N MET A 1 -24.26 -10.83 20.13
CA MET A 1 -22.78 -10.72 20.09
C MET A 1 -22.33 -11.16 18.71
N THR A 2 -21.27 -10.55 18.17
CA THR A 2 -20.84 -10.77 16.77
C THR A 2 -19.65 -11.72 16.72
N HIS A 3 -19.76 -12.78 15.91
CA HIS A 3 -18.69 -13.75 15.65
C HIS A 3 -17.47 -13.12 14.96
N LEU A 4 -16.37 -13.86 14.86
CA LEU A 4 -15.20 -13.46 14.09
C LEU A 4 -15.53 -13.39 12.59
N THR A 5 -15.02 -12.34 11.96
CA THR A 5 -14.98 -12.23 10.50
C THR A 5 -13.85 -13.09 9.94
N PRO A 6 -13.84 -13.42 8.63
CA PRO A 6 -12.76 -14.18 8.02
C PRO A 6 -11.37 -13.55 8.19
N ALA A 7 -11.26 -12.22 8.13
CA ALA A 7 -10.01 -11.52 8.37
C ALA A 7 -9.51 -11.71 9.82
N GLU A 8 -10.41 -11.58 10.80
CA GLU A 8 -10.06 -11.80 12.21
C GLU A 8 -9.69 -13.26 12.51
N ILE A 9 -10.19 -14.23 11.73
CA ILE A 9 -9.73 -15.63 11.84
C ILE A 9 -8.28 -15.74 11.38
N VAL A 10 -7.89 -15.07 10.29
CA VAL A 10 -6.48 -15.01 9.86
C VAL A 10 -5.62 -14.31 10.91
N ASP A 11 -6.06 -13.17 11.43
CA ASP A 11 -5.36 -12.48 12.52
C ASP A 11 -5.20 -13.37 13.77
N ALA A 12 -6.18 -14.25 14.05
CA ALA A 12 -6.08 -15.22 15.14
C ALA A 12 -4.99 -16.27 14.88
N LEU A 13 -4.83 -16.74 13.64
CA LEU A 13 -3.78 -17.68 13.24
C LEU A 13 -2.38 -17.05 13.29
N ASP A 14 -2.29 -15.77 12.95
CA ASP A 14 -1.04 -15.01 12.96
C ASP A 14 -0.69 -14.43 14.35
N GLY A 15 -1.57 -14.61 15.35
CA GLY A 15 -1.39 -14.07 16.70
C GLY A 15 -1.58 -12.54 16.81
N ALA A 16 -2.15 -11.91 15.78
CA ALA A 16 -2.37 -10.47 15.69
C ALA A 16 -3.76 -10.02 16.22
N LEU A 17 -4.61 -10.95 16.64
CA LEU A 17 -5.97 -10.64 17.09
C LEU A 17 -5.98 -9.83 18.40
N SER A 18 -6.79 -8.76 18.45
CA SER A 18 -6.92 -7.93 19.66
C SER A 18 -7.37 -8.75 20.89
N ALA A 19 -6.92 -8.34 22.09
CA ALA A 19 -7.14 -9.09 23.34
C ALA A 19 -8.62 -9.38 23.63
N GLY A 20 -9.52 -8.43 23.38
CA GLY A 20 -10.97 -8.61 23.57
C GLY A 20 -11.56 -9.64 22.62
N ARG A 21 -11.12 -9.63 21.35
CA ARG A 21 -11.56 -10.61 20.34
C ARG A 21 -10.96 -11.99 20.59
N ALA A 22 -9.71 -12.07 21.04
CA ALA A 22 -9.07 -13.32 21.46
C ALA A 22 -9.76 -13.93 22.69
N SER A 23 -10.18 -13.10 23.65
CA SER A 23 -11.02 -13.55 24.78
C SER A 23 -12.36 -14.12 24.29
N HIS A 24 -13.03 -13.42 23.36
CA HIS A 24 -14.25 -13.90 22.75
C HIS A 24 -14.07 -15.23 22.00
N ALA A 25 -13.02 -15.37 21.18
CA ALA A 25 -12.74 -16.61 20.44
C ALA A 25 -12.52 -17.80 21.38
N ARG A 26 -11.90 -17.59 22.55
CA ARG A 26 -11.75 -18.62 23.59
C ARG A 26 -13.07 -18.97 24.30
N ALA A 27 -13.98 -18.01 24.45
CA ALA A 27 -15.25 -18.21 25.14
C ALA A 27 -16.36 -18.75 24.21
N CYS A 28 -16.35 -18.38 22.93
CA CYS A 28 -17.38 -18.74 21.95
C CYS A 28 -17.01 -20.06 21.23
N ALA A 29 -17.83 -21.10 21.41
CA ALA A 29 -17.58 -22.41 20.81
C ALA A 29 -17.48 -22.38 19.29
N GLN A 30 -18.34 -21.63 18.61
CA GLN A 30 -18.32 -21.51 17.15
C GLN A 30 -17.03 -20.84 16.65
N CYS A 31 -16.62 -19.74 17.26
CA CYS A 31 -15.39 -19.04 16.84
C CYS A 31 -14.14 -19.88 17.12
N ARG A 32 -14.12 -20.63 18.22
CA ARG A 32 -13.04 -21.58 18.49
C ARG A 32 -12.96 -22.66 17.42
N GLU A 33 -14.09 -23.27 17.07
CA GLU A 33 -14.15 -24.32 16.03
C GLU A 33 -13.68 -23.79 14.67
N GLU A 34 -14.09 -22.59 14.28
CA GLU A 34 -13.64 -21.95 13.04
C GLU A 34 -12.12 -21.70 13.01
N VAL A 35 -11.55 -21.20 14.11
CA VAL A 35 -10.10 -20.97 14.22
C VAL A 35 -9.34 -22.29 14.21
N GLU A 36 -9.79 -23.31 14.94
CA GLU A 36 -9.19 -24.65 14.95
C GLU A 36 -9.25 -25.29 13.56
N ARG A 37 -10.37 -25.16 12.85
CA ARG A 37 -10.52 -25.62 11.47
C ARG A 37 -9.53 -24.93 10.55
N ALA A 38 -9.42 -23.61 10.60
CA ALA A 38 -8.48 -22.85 9.78
C ALA A 38 -7.01 -23.21 10.11
N ALA A 39 -6.68 -23.38 11.40
CA ALA A 39 -5.36 -23.83 11.85
C ALA A 39 -5.02 -25.23 11.32
N SER A 40 -5.98 -26.16 11.33
CA SER A 40 -5.80 -27.52 10.81
C SER A 40 -5.53 -27.53 9.29
N MET A 41 -6.22 -26.67 8.53
CA MET A 41 -5.97 -26.52 7.08
C MET A 41 -4.58 -25.96 6.83
N LEU A 42 -4.17 -24.93 7.58
CA LEU A 42 -2.84 -24.33 7.46
C LEU A 42 -1.73 -25.32 7.82
N ALA A 43 -1.93 -26.14 8.86
CA ALA A 43 -1.01 -27.21 9.21
C ALA A 43 -0.89 -28.26 8.09
N GLY A 44 -2.02 -28.62 7.46
CA GLY A 44 -2.03 -29.51 6.29
C GLY A 44 -1.26 -28.95 5.11
N VAL A 45 -1.41 -27.65 4.81
CA VAL A 45 -0.65 -26.98 3.73
C VAL A 45 0.84 -26.93 4.06
N ARG A 46 1.22 -26.63 5.30
CA ARG A 46 2.62 -26.58 5.74
C ARG A 46 3.32 -27.94 5.73
N ALA A 47 2.55 -29.03 5.85
CA ALA A 47 3.07 -30.39 5.78
C ALA A 47 3.34 -30.87 4.36
N VAL A 48 2.91 -30.13 3.33
CA VAL A 48 3.23 -30.45 1.95
C VAL A 48 4.71 -30.17 1.70
N ASP A 49 5.46 -31.23 1.40
CA ASP A 49 6.85 -31.10 0.97
C ASP A 49 6.88 -30.45 -0.42
N ALA A 50 7.27 -29.18 -0.45
CA ALA A 50 7.35 -28.41 -1.69
C ALA A 50 8.74 -28.62 -2.30
N PRO A 51 8.84 -29.07 -3.57
CA PRO A 51 10.12 -29.25 -4.21
C PRO A 51 10.88 -27.92 -4.25
N GLU A 52 12.18 -27.97 -3.93
CA GLU A 52 13.04 -26.79 -4.02
C GLU A 52 13.00 -26.24 -5.46
N PRO A 53 12.75 -24.93 -5.65
CA PRO A 53 12.75 -24.35 -6.99
C PRO A 53 14.14 -24.53 -7.61
N SER A 54 14.18 -24.81 -8.91
CA SER A 54 15.46 -24.93 -9.63
C SER A 54 16.33 -23.69 -9.42
N PRO A 55 17.67 -23.79 -9.30
CA PRO A 55 18.53 -22.61 -9.11
C PRO A 55 18.31 -21.49 -10.15
N LEU A 56 17.99 -21.86 -11.40
CA LEU A 56 17.70 -20.91 -12.49
C LEU A 56 16.35 -20.19 -12.37
N PHE A 57 15.45 -20.68 -11.51
CA PHE A 57 14.12 -20.08 -11.33
C PHE A 57 14.24 -18.63 -10.88
N TRP A 58 15.13 -18.34 -9.94
CA TRP A 58 15.30 -17.00 -9.38
C TRP A 58 15.87 -16.01 -10.38
N ASP A 59 16.78 -16.45 -11.24
CA ASP A 59 17.32 -15.64 -12.32
C ASP A 59 16.24 -15.26 -13.32
N HIS A 60 15.46 -16.25 -13.78
CA HIS A 60 14.36 -16.01 -14.71
C HIS A 60 13.25 -15.17 -14.10
N PHE A 61 12.86 -15.46 -12.85
CA PHE A 61 11.87 -14.67 -12.13
C PHE A 61 12.30 -13.21 -12.03
N SER A 62 13.53 -12.96 -11.56
CA SER A 62 14.08 -11.61 -11.41
C SER A 62 14.19 -10.87 -12.75
N ALA A 63 14.63 -11.57 -13.80
CA ALA A 63 14.69 -11.00 -15.15
C ALA A 63 13.30 -10.60 -15.67
N ARG A 64 12.27 -11.43 -15.45
CA ARG A 64 10.89 -11.10 -15.83
C ARG A 64 10.35 -9.90 -15.04
N VAL A 65 10.57 -9.85 -13.73
CA VAL A 65 10.13 -8.72 -12.89
C VAL A 65 10.80 -7.43 -13.36
N ARG A 66 12.13 -7.44 -13.56
CA ARG A 66 12.86 -6.27 -14.10
C ARG A 66 12.35 -5.86 -15.48
N GLY A 67 12.10 -6.82 -16.36
CA GLY A 67 11.54 -6.57 -17.68
C GLY A 67 10.15 -5.93 -17.63
N ALA A 68 9.26 -6.44 -16.76
CA ALA A 68 7.92 -5.91 -16.58
C ALA A 68 7.94 -4.48 -16.02
N VAL A 69 8.74 -4.22 -14.99
CA VAL A 69 8.92 -2.88 -14.41
C VAL A 69 9.53 -1.91 -15.42
N GLY A 70 10.53 -2.35 -16.19
CA GLY A 70 11.14 -1.53 -17.25
C GLY A 70 10.15 -1.19 -18.37
N ALA A 71 9.33 -2.15 -18.79
CA ALA A 71 8.30 -1.93 -19.80
C ALA A 71 7.24 -0.92 -19.31
N GLU A 72 6.84 -0.98 -18.05
CA GLU A 72 5.86 -0.04 -17.47
C GLU A 72 6.39 1.40 -17.44
N ARG A 73 7.65 1.57 -17.02
CA ARG A 73 8.33 2.88 -17.08
C ARG A 73 8.43 3.41 -18.51
N ALA A 74 8.69 2.53 -19.50
CA ALA A 74 8.75 2.92 -20.90
C ALA A 74 7.37 3.31 -21.47
N ARG A 75 6.28 2.68 -21.03
CA ARG A 75 4.89 3.07 -21.41
C ARG A 75 4.54 4.45 -20.87
N GLY A 76 4.85 4.73 -19.60
CA GLY A 76 4.67 6.06 -19.01
C GLY A 76 5.45 7.17 -19.73
N ARG A 77 6.62 6.83 -20.30
CA ARG A 77 7.45 7.76 -21.09
C ARG A 77 7.02 7.91 -22.55
N ARG A 78 6.35 6.92 -23.15
CA ARG A 78 5.88 6.97 -24.54
C ARG A 78 4.62 7.81 -24.74
N GLY A 79 4.02 8.31 -23.66
CA GLY A 79 2.85 9.20 -23.68
C GLY A 79 3.16 10.69 -23.67
N SER A 80 4.43 11.12 -23.67
CA SER A 80 4.76 12.54 -23.87
C SER A 80 4.74 12.91 -25.36
N TRP A 81 3.67 12.53 -26.07
CA TRP A 81 3.36 13.23 -27.31
C TRP A 81 2.99 14.66 -26.89
N PRO A 82 3.67 15.69 -27.40
CA PRO A 82 3.38 17.03 -26.97
C PRO A 82 1.95 17.42 -27.39
N TRP A 83 1.03 17.43 -26.42
CA TRP A 83 -0.38 17.79 -26.59
C TRP A 83 -0.56 19.18 -27.23
N TRP A 84 0.45 20.05 -27.12
CA TRP A 84 0.52 21.36 -27.78
C TRP A 84 0.59 21.27 -29.31
N MET A 85 0.95 20.12 -29.89
CA MET A 85 1.02 19.94 -31.35
C MET A 85 -0.38 19.78 -32.01
N TRP A 86 -1.44 19.56 -31.20
CA TRP A 86 -2.82 19.34 -31.67
C TRP A 86 -3.78 20.43 -31.18
N ALA A 87 -3.27 21.40 -30.40
CA ALA A 87 -4.05 22.51 -29.85
C ALA A 87 -4.85 23.33 -30.88
N PRO A 88 -4.43 23.53 -32.15
CA PRO A 88 -5.22 24.33 -33.07
C PRO A 88 -6.35 23.58 -33.81
N LEU A 89 -6.49 22.25 -33.69
CA LEU A 89 -7.57 21.48 -34.34
C LEU A 89 -8.71 21.03 -33.39
N GLY A 90 -8.56 21.18 -32.08
CA GLY A 90 -9.54 20.68 -31.08
C GLY A 90 -10.76 21.58 -30.84
N SER A 91 -10.73 22.84 -31.29
CA SER A 91 -11.77 23.83 -30.98
C SER A 91 -13.08 23.62 -31.74
N ALA A 92 -13.09 22.87 -32.85
CA ALA A 92 -14.33 22.56 -33.58
C ALA A 92 -15.06 21.32 -33.05
N ALA A 93 -14.35 20.32 -32.51
CA ALA A 93 -14.94 19.06 -32.06
C ALA A 93 -15.57 19.15 -30.64
N ALA A 94 -15.03 20.00 -29.77
CA ALA A 94 -15.55 20.19 -28.41
C ALA A 94 -16.96 20.81 -28.40
N LEU A 95 -17.28 21.71 -29.34
CA LEU A 95 -18.62 22.31 -29.47
C LEU A 95 -19.67 21.30 -29.94
N ALA A 96 -19.29 20.34 -30.80
CA ALA A 96 -20.20 19.30 -31.28
C ALA A 96 -20.53 18.27 -30.18
N LEU A 97 -19.57 17.92 -29.31
CA LEU A 97 -19.78 16.99 -28.19
C LEU A 97 -20.66 17.59 -27.08
N VAL A 98 -20.53 18.90 -26.78
CA VAL A 98 -21.39 19.58 -25.81
C VAL A 98 -22.84 19.70 -26.32
N ALA A 99 -23.04 19.93 -27.62
CA ALA A 99 -24.36 19.98 -28.22
C ALA A 99 -25.05 18.60 -28.27
N GLY A 100 -24.29 17.53 -28.53
CA GLY A 100 -24.82 16.16 -28.54
C GLY A 100 -25.24 15.64 -27.16
N LEU A 101 -24.59 16.10 -26.08
CA LEU A 101 -24.88 15.64 -24.71
C LEU A 101 -26.20 16.19 -24.14
N TRP A 102 -26.75 17.25 -24.74
CA TRP A 102 -28.02 17.84 -24.30
C TRP A 102 -29.27 17.13 -24.87
N ILE A 103 -29.13 16.35 -25.94
CA ILE A 103 -30.28 15.75 -26.66
C ILE A 103 -30.55 14.30 -26.21
N GLY A 104 -29.62 13.67 -25.48
CA GLY A 104 -29.67 12.24 -25.15
C GLY A 104 -29.61 11.91 -23.66
N GLN A 105 -30.41 12.55 -22.80
CA GLN A 105 -30.55 12.12 -21.40
C GLN A 105 -31.58 10.98 -21.28
N PRO A 106 -31.17 9.71 -21.10
CA PRO A 106 -32.08 8.65 -20.69
C PRO A 106 -32.58 8.87 -19.25
N GLY A 107 -33.85 8.57 -19.02
CA GLY A 107 -34.55 8.81 -17.76
C GLY A 107 -33.92 8.11 -16.54
N PRO A 108 -34.23 8.60 -15.33
CA PRO A 108 -33.60 8.16 -14.08
C PRO A 108 -33.89 6.69 -13.80
N SER A 109 -32.83 5.88 -13.76
CA SER A 109 -32.89 4.51 -13.24
C SER A 109 -32.97 4.54 -11.70
N PRO A 110 -33.67 3.59 -11.07
CA PRO A 110 -33.84 3.55 -9.62
C PRO A 110 -32.49 3.30 -8.93
N HIS A 111 -32.06 4.27 -8.11
CA HIS A 111 -30.86 4.16 -7.30
C HIS A 111 -31.04 3.06 -6.25
N VAL A 112 -30.22 2.00 -6.36
CA VAL A 112 -29.98 1.07 -5.26
C VAL A 112 -29.34 1.87 -4.13
N ALA A 113 -30.02 1.94 -2.98
CA ALA A 113 -29.58 2.66 -1.80
C ALA A 113 -28.24 2.08 -1.30
N ARG A 114 -27.14 2.72 -1.71
CA ARG A 114 -25.81 2.47 -1.18
C ARG A 114 -25.77 3.03 0.23
N ARG A 115 -25.81 2.15 1.23
CA ARG A 115 -25.62 2.51 2.64
C ARG A 115 -24.19 3.02 2.80
N THR A 116 -24.02 4.34 2.86
CA THR A 116 -22.78 5.00 3.25
C THR A 116 -22.50 4.66 4.71
N VAL A 117 -21.58 3.73 4.94
CA VAL A 117 -20.92 3.59 6.24
C VAL A 117 -20.04 4.83 6.39
N ALA A 118 -20.33 5.64 7.40
CA ALA A 118 -19.49 6.78 7.75
C ALA A 118 -18.06 6.27 8.03
N PRO A 119 -17.01 6.89 7.44
CA PRO A 119 -15.66 6.56 7.82
C PRO A 119 -15.50 6.83 9.33
N PRO A 120 -14.83 5.95 10.09
CA PRO A 120 -14.44 6.30 11.45
C PRO A 120 -13.60 7.57 11.37
N HIS A 121 -14.02 8.60 12.11
CA HIS A 121 -13.23 9.80 12.30
C HIS A 121 -12.00 9.37 13.10
N VAL A 122 -10.93 8.99 12.40
CA VAL A 122 -9.61 8.81 13.01
C VAL A 122 -9.21 10.22 13.43
N ALA A 123 -9.10 10.43 14.74
CA ALA A 123 -8.53 11.65 15.27
C ALA A 123 -7.16 11.83 14.62
N GLU A 124 -6.94 12.96 13.95
CA GLU A 124 -5.60 13.32 13.50
C GLU A 124 -4.69 13.27 14.74
N PRO A 125 -3.58 12.52 14.70
CA PRO A 125 -2.61 12.59 15.78
C PRO A 125 -2.07 14.01 15.82
N HIS A 126 -2.52 14.79 16.81
CA HIS A 126 -1.86 16.03 17.18
C HIS A 126 -0.46 15.66 17.68
N VAL A 127 0.53 15.80 16.80
CA VAL A 127 1.94 15.75 17.16
C VAL A 127 2.19 16.91 18.12
N ALA A 128 2.24 16.62 19.41
CA ALA A 128 2.63 17.59 20.40
C ALA A 128 4.06 18.09 20.09
N PRO A 129 4.37 19.38 20.29
CA PRO A 129 5.70 19.93 20.03
C PRO A 129 6.83 19.27 20.87
N SER A 130 6.50 18.41 21.84
CA SER A 130 7.46 17.61 22.60
C SER A 130 8.10 16.46 21.80
N HIS A 131 7.54 16.06 20.66
CA HIS A 131 8.12 14.98 19.85
C HIS A 131 9.32 15.41 19.01
N VAL A 132 9.54 16.71 18.79
CA VAL A 132 10.65 17.17 17.95
C VAL A 132 12.00 16.85 18.59
N GLU A 133 12.10 16.92 19.92
CA GLU A 133 13.34 16.58 20.64
C GLU A 133 13.58 15.06 20.72
N GLU A 134 12.52 14.26 20.84
CA GLU A 134 12.59 12.79 20.73
C GLU A 134 13.04 12.37 19.32
N TRP A 135 12.50 12.99 18.27
CA TRP A 135 12.93 12.76 16.89
C TRP A 135 14.36 13.25 16.64
N ARG A 136 14.81 14.31 17.33
CA ARG A 136 16.19 14.81 17.24
C ARG A 136 17.18 13.82 17.85
N LEU A 137 16.86 13.27 19.03
CA LEU A 137 17.66 12.21 19.65
C LEU A 137 17.69 10.94 18.79
N LEU A 138 16.57 10.56 18.16
CA LEU A 138 16.52 9.43 17.23
C LEU A 138 17.31 9.71 15.94
N ALA A 139 17.31 10.95 15.44
CA ALA A 139 18.08 11.34 14.26
C ALA A 139 19.58 11.33 14.54
N ASP A 140 20.02 11.88 15.68
CA ASP A 140 21.42 11.85 16.13
C ASP A 140 21.88 10.38 16.30
N LEU A 141 21.05 9.52 16.93
CA LEU A 141 21.36 8.09 17.07
C LEU A 141 21.41 7.35 15.73
N ALA A 142 20.52 7.69 14.80
CA ALA A 142 20.49 7.08 13.46
C ALA A 142 21.68 7.55 12.59
N GLU A 143 22.24 8.73 12.86
CA GLU A 143 23.45 9.22 12.20
C GLU A 143 24.71 8.48 12.69
N GLU A 144 24.74 8.09 13.97
CA GLU A 144 25.82 7.29 14.56
C GLU A 144 25.70 5.78 14.28
N MET A 145 24.53 5.30 13.85
CA MET A 145 24.28 3.87 13.64
C MET A 145 24.80 3.37 12.29
N GLU A 146 25.70 2.39 12.32
CA GLU A 146 26.13 1.65 11.12
C GLU A 146 25.01 0.69 10.68
N TRP A 147 24.36 1.02 9.56
CA TRP A 147 23.19 0.29 9.04
C TRP A 147 23.46 -1.19 8.75
N ASP A 148 24.72 -1.56 8.49
CA ASP A 148 25.12 -2.96 8.28
C ASP A 148 25.06 -3.77 9.59
N GLU A 149 25.40 -3.18 10.74
CA GLU A 149 25.35 -3.82 12.07
C GLU A 149 23.90 -3.90 12.61
N ALA A 150 23.07 -2.90 12.30
CA ALA A 150 21.65 -2.89 12.67
C ALA A 150 20.86 -4.05 12.04
N GLY A 151 21.24 -4.48 10.83
CA GLY A 151 20.68 -5.65 10.17
C GLY A 151 20.97 -6.95 10.92
N GLU A 152 22.18 -7.11 11.45
CA GLU A 152 22.58 -8.27 12.26
C GLU A 152 21.89 -8.30 13.63
N ALA A 153 21.62 -7.12 14.21
CA ALA A 153 20.84 -6.96 15.43
C ALA A 153 19.32 -7.18 15.25
N GLY A 154 18.87 -7.48 14.02
CA GLY A 154 17.47 -7.78 13.71
C GLY A 154 16.59 -6.54 13.49
N PHE A 155 17.17 -5.34 13.42
CA PHE A 155 16.47 -4.11 13.04
C PHE A 155 16.37 -4.01 11.50
N THR A 156 15.69 -4.98 10.88
CA THR A 156 15.42 -4.93 9.45
C THR A 156 14.08 -4.26 9.19
N ILE A 157 14.02 -3.37 8.20
CA ILE A 157 12.75 -2.88 7.67
C ILE A 157 12.01 -4.08 7.08
N ALA A 158 10.81 -4.38 7.60
CA ALA A 158 10.02 -5.49 7.10
C ALA A 158 9.78 -5.32 5.58
N PRO A 159 9.93 -6.38 4.77
CA PRO A 159 9.64 -6.32 3.34
C PRO A 159 8.23 -5.76 3.11
N GLY A 160 8.09 -4.71 2.30
CA GLY A 160 6.80 -4.07 2.05
C GLY A 160 6.46 -2.89 2.98
N ALA A 161 7.21 -2.65 4.05
CA ALA A 161 6.90 -1.58 5.01
C ALA A 161 7.03 -0.18 4.39
N ALA A 162 8.00 0.02 3.48
CA ALA A 162 8.16 1.27 2.76
C ALA A 162 6.99 1.53 1.80
N GLU A 163 6.54 0.49 1.08
CA GLU A 163 5.40 0.53 0.18
C GLU A 163 4.10 0.79 0.94
N TYR A 164 3.95 0.18 2.11
CA TYR A 164 2.82 0.42 3.01
C TYR A 164 2.80 1.86 3.52
N ALA A 165 3.96 2.40 3.93
CA ALA A 165 4.09 3.79 4.35
C ALA A 165 3.71 4.76 3.22
N LEU A 166 4.16 4.50 1.98
CA LEU A 166 3.79 5.29 0.81
C LEU A 166 2.27 5.26 0.53
N HIS A 167 1.63 4.11 0.72
CA HIS A 167 0.18 3.97 0.56
C HIS A 167 -0.65 4.72 1.60
N GLN A 168 -0.09 5.00 2.78
CA GLN A 168 -0.76 5.81 3.80
C GLN A 168 -0.64 7.31 3.55
N LEU A 169 0.29 7.76 2.71
CA LEU A 169 0.42 9.17 2.33
C LEU A 169 -0.69 9.58 1.37
N SER A 170 -1.28 10.75 1.61
CA SER A 170 -2.21 11.37 0.67
C SER A 170 -1.50 11.76 -0.64
N GLY A 171 -2.27 11.98 -1.70
CA GLY A 171 -1.70 12.36 -3.00
C GLY A 171 -0.87 13.65 -2.96
N ASP A 172 -1.18 14.59 -2.07
CA ASP A 172 -0.40 15.83 -1.92
C ASP A 172 0.84 15.60 -1.05
N GLN A 173 0.77 14.74 -0.03
CA GLN A 173 1.93 14.32 0.75
C GLN A 173 2.94 13.54 -0.08
N GLN A 174 2.48 12.68 -1.00
CA GLN A 174 3.36 11.97 -1.93
C GLN A 174 4.10 12.93 -2.87
N LYS A 175 3.42 13.96 -3.40
CA LYS A 175 4.06 14.99 -4.23
C LYS A 175 5.12 15.76 -3.45
N GLU A 176 4.82 16.12 -2.20
CA GLU A 176 5.76 16.83 -1.35
C GLU A 176 6.98 15.97 -0.99
N LEU A 177 6.78 14.68 -0.69
CA LEU A 177 7.88 13.73 -0.47
C LEU A 177 8.79 13.63 -1.70
N VAL A 178 8.22 13.54 -2.91
CA VAL A 178 8.99 13.52 -4.16
C VAL A 178 9.81 14.80 -4.31
N ARG A 179 9.20 15.97 -4.06
CA ARG A 179 9.89 17.27 -4.14
C ARG A 179 11.09 17.35 -3.18
N LEU A 180 10.91 16.86 -1.95
CA LEU A 180 11.97 16.83 -0.94
C LEU A 180 13.11 15.88 -1.34
N LEU A 181 12.77 14.69 -1.84
CA LEU A 181 13.77 13.73 -2.32
C LEU A 181 14.58 14.26 -3.51
N GLU A 182 13.94 14.92 -4.47
CA GLU A 182 14.64 15.55 -5.60
C GLU A 182 15.61 16.63 -5.10
N THR A 183 15.18 17.45 -4.15
CA THR A 183 16.01 18.51 -3.55
C THR A 183 17.25 17.93 -2.86
N GLU A 184 17.09 16.85 -2.09
CA GLU A 184 18.22 16.24 -1.36
C GLU A 184 19.18 15.50 -2.30
N ILE A 185 18.67 14.82 -3.34
CA ILE A 185 19.51 14.19 -4.36
C ILE A 185 20.38 15.23 -5.06
N ASP A 186 19.83 16.39 -5.41
CA ASP A 186 20.60 17.45 -6.06
C ASP A 186 21.61 18.10 -5.10
N ARG A 187 21.28 18.22 -3.81
CA ARG A 187 22.21 18.64 -2.77
C ARG A 187 23.40 17.69 -2.63
N LEU A 188 23.16 16.39 -2.60
CA LEU A 188 24.22 15.38 -2.50
C LEU A 188 25.14 15.41 -3.73
N LYS A 189 24.59 15.55 -4.94
CA LYS A 189 25.40 15.70 -6.16
C LYS A 189 26.28 16.94 -6.15
N SER A 190 25.86 18.01 -5.48
CA SER A 190 26.64 19.25 -5.37
C SER A 190 27.80 19.17 -4.37
N ARG A 191 27.82 18.16 -3.49
CA ARG A 191 28.85 17.97 -2.45
C ARG A 191 29.94 16.96 -2.85
N GLY A 192 29.73 16.18 -3.92
CA GLY A 192 30.71 15.23 -4.46
C GLY A 192 31.40 15.77 -5.70
#